data_AF-W9NFH2-F1
#
_entry.id   AF-W9NFH2-F1
#
_cell.length_a   1.000
_cell.length_b   1.000
_cell.length_c   1.000
_cell.angle_alpha   90.00
_cell.angle_beta   90.00
_cell.angle_gamma   90.00
#
_symmetry.space_group_name_H-M   'P 1'
#
loop_
_entity.id
_entity.type
_entity.pdbx_description
1 polymer ?
#
loop_
_entity_poly.entity_id
_entity_poly.type
_entity_poly.pdbx_seq_one_letter_code
_entity_poly.pdbx_strand_id
1 'polypeptide(L)'
;MQGFPRHITLELYQYTIRLLLGHDPAEADSSILATCTILCVYEMMASSVSEWRRHLKGCAGLLRMRKWNGNSEGIVKACFWAFARIDVWAAFFLNQTTLIPTDSWVDEESLVLVAEKGDTDDYCNLAILIFAKIINVLNEEDGAGVTSLAEPREKAQASWEELQRWRRWRPRSVKPLLRVDKSEKNPFPTIVFALSASICGNTFYHAGSILLLQSGLVRPDPSLDLSPVWHARELGGISTSNPSHANWVNHLQPLYIAGRVFGGSSKQPLAIQPGHRSCSVHVSQRPRHLRQTDPGSTGSERFGASTSSVVDRVEDWNSPSESEDFAAEKIALLKHLAKIERETGWKTSERAKDLRMLWGLEN
;
A
#
# COMPACT_ATOMS: atom_id res chain seq x y z
N MET A 1 3.13 -35.46 6.69
CA MET A 1 3.10 -34.71 7.95
C MET A 1 1.91 -33.76 7.90
N GLN A 2 0.84 -34.13 8.60
CA GLN A 2 -0.55 -33.68 8.39
C GLN A 2 -1.06 -32.84 9.57
N GLY A 3 -1.77 -31.74 9.31
CA GLY A 3 -2.89 -31.23 10.13
C GLY A 3 -2.65 -30.49 11.46
N PHE A 4 -1.64 -30.85 12.26
CA PHE A 4 -1.54 -30.38 13.66
C PHE A 4 -1.21 -28.88 13.92
N PRO A 5 -0.40 -28.17 13.11
CA PRO A 5 0.04 -26.81 13.47
C PRO A 5 -1.10 -25.77 13.49
N ARG A 6 -2.12 -25.96 12.65
CA ARG A 6 -3.19 -24.96 12.45
C ARG A 6 -4.20 -24.93 13.60
N HIS A 7 -4.45 -26.09 14.22
CA HIS A 7 -5.38 -26.21 15.35
C HIS A 7 -4.83 -25.52 16.60
N ILE A 8 -3.59 -25.84 16.97
CA ILE A 8 -2.92 -25.26 18.14
C ILE A 8 -2.80 -23.74 17.99
N THR A 9 -2.45 -23.25 16.80
CA THR A 9 -2.35 -21.80 16.53
C THR A 9 -3.69 -21.08 16.77
N LEU A 10 -4.80 -21.66 16.29
CA LEU A 10 -6.12 -21.09 16.49
C LEU A 10 -6.57 -21.15 17.96
N GLU A 11 -6.26 -22.24 18.67
CA GLU A 11 -6.55 -22.38 20.10
C GLU A 11 -5.79 -21.35 20.95
N LEU A 12 -4.49 -21.15 20.67
CA LEU A 12 -3.66 -20.14 21.35
C LEU A 12 -4.18 -18.72 21.06
N TYR A 13 -4.56 -18.45 19.81
CA TYR A 13 -5.18 -17.18 19.43
C TYR A 13 -6.47 -16.93 20.22
N GLN A 14 -7.40 -17.89 20.22
CA GLN A 14 -8.67 -17.79 20.94
C GLN A 14 -8.48 -17.72 22.47
N TYR A 15 -7.51 -18.43 23.01
CA TYR A 15 -7.16 -18.35 24.43
C TYR A 15 -6.63 -16.97 24.80
N THR A 16 -5.74 -16.41 23.99
CA THR A 16 -5.19 -15.05 24.20
C THR A 16 -6.29 -13.99 24.15
N ILE A 17 -7.21 -14.06 23.17
CA ILE A 17 -8.36 -13.15 23.09
C ILE A 17 -9.25 -13.24 24.34
N ARG A 18 -9.50 -14.46 24.86
CA ARG A 18 -10.27 -14.64 26.10
C ARG A 18 -9.60 -13.98 27.31
N LEU A 19 -8.28 -14.10 27.43
CA LEU A 19 -7.52 -13.44 28.49
C LEU A 19 -7.60 -11.91 28.38
N LEU A 20 -7.47 -11.38 27.16
CA LEU A 20 -7.57 -9.94 26.92
C LEU A 20 -8.96 -9.37 27.24
N LEU A 21 -10.04 -10.10 26.90
CA LEU A 21 -11.40 -9.70 27.22
C LEU A 21 -11.70 -9.68 28.73
N GLY A 22 -10.97 -10.48 29.51
CA GLY A 22 -11.07 -10.50 30.97
C GLY A 22 -10.21 -9.45 31.67
N HIS A 23 -9.36 -8.72 30.95
CA HIS A 23 -8.47 -7.72 31.52
C HIS A 23 -9.14 -6.35 31.60
N ASP A 24 -8.91 -5.61 32.69
CA ASP A 24 -9.35 -4.22 32.79
C ASP A 24 -8.57 -3.34 31.79
N PRO A 25 -9.25 -2.65 30.84
CA PRO A 25 -8.58 -1.73 29.94
C PRO A 25 -7.78 -0.63 30.66
N ALA A 26 -8.21 -0.19 31.85
CA ALA A 26 -7.55 0.85 32.62
C ALA A 26 -6.18 0.40 33.18
N GLU A 27 -5.96 -0.91 33.30
CA GLU A 27 -4.72 -1.52 33.79
C GLU A 27 -3.81 -2.01 32.64
N ALA A 28 -4.21 -1.81 31.38
CA ALA A 28 -3.46 -2.31 30.23
C ALA A 28 -2.07 -1.66 30.13
N ASP A 29 -1.03 -2.49 30.20
CA ASP A 29 0.37 -2.09 30.18
C ASP A 29 1.00 -2.30 28.79
N SER A 30 2.32 -2.15 28.71
CA SER A 30 3.07 -2.34 27.47
C SER A 30 3.05 -3.79 26.97
N SER A 31 2.84 -4.76 27.88
CA SER A 31 2.74 -6.19 27.56
C SER A 31 1.40 -6.50 26.88
N ILE A 32 0.31 -5.88 27.34
CA ILE A 32 -1.00 -5.94 26.69
C ILE A 32 -0.93 -5.32 25.29
N LEU A 33 -0.29 -4.16 25.14
CA LEU A 33 -0.08 -3.54 23.83
C LEU A 33 0.70 -4.47 22.89
N ALA A 34 1.78 -5.09 23.36
CA ALA A 34 2.56 -6.03 22.57
C ALA A 34 1.74 -7.25 22.12
N THR A 35 0.94 -7.79 23.05
CA THR A 35 0.03 -8.91 22.76
C THR A 35 -0.98 -8.53 21.68
N CYS A 36 -1.66 -7.39 21.83
CA CYS A 36 -2.62 -6.90 20.83
C CYS A 36 -1.97 -6.63 19.47
N THR A 37 -0.74 -6.09 19.46
CA THR A 37 0.03 -5.84 18.24
C THR A 37 0.37 -7.14 17.51
N ILE A 38 0.82 -8.17 18.23
CA ILE A 38 1.12 -9.49 17.65
C ILE A 38 -0.15 -10.14 17.09
N LEU A 39 -1.29 -10.02 17.78
CA LEU A 39 -2.57 -10.51 17.28
C LEU A 39 -3.00 -9.78 15.99
N CYS A 40 -2.77 -8.46 15.90
CA CYS A 40 -3.02 -7.72 14.66
C CYS A 40 -2.15 -8.24 13.50
N VAL A 41 -0.87 -8.57 13.75
CA VAL A 41 0.00 -9.20 12.74
C VAL A 41 -0.48 -10.61 12.37
N TYR A 42 -1.02 -11.37 13.31
CA TYR A 42 -1.62 -12.67 12.99
C TYR A 42 -2.85 -12.52 12.08
N GLU A 43 -3.76 -11.61 12.40
CA GLU A 43 -4.95 -11.35 11.59
C GLU A 43 -4.62 -10.77 10.22
N MET A 44 -3.56 -9.98 10.13
CA MET A 44 -2.99 -9.52 8.88
C MET A 44 -2.67 -10.67 7.92
N MET A 45 -2.22 -11.81 8.46
CA MET A 45 -1.94 -13.02 7.67
C MET A 45 -3.21 -13.83 7.36
N ALA A 46 -4.15 -13.86 8.31
CA ALA A 46 -5.23 -14.84 8.35
C ALA A 46 -6.58 -14.33 7.82
N SER A 47 -6.80 -13.01 7.81
CA SER A 47 -8.12 -12.38 7.69
C SER A 47 -8.17 -11.31 6.58
N SER A 48 -9.36 -10.80 6.32
CA SER A 48 -9.57 -9.71 5.35
C SER A 48 -9.12 -8.35 5.90
N VAL A 49 -8.99 -7.38 4.99
CA VAL A 49 -8.58 -6.01 5.32
C VAL A 49 -9.60 -5.27 6.23
N SER A 50 -10.85 -5.69 6.27
CA SER A 50 -11.84 -5.11 7.18
C SER A 50 -11.65 -5.61 8.62
N GLU A 51 -11.33 -6.89 8.79
CA GLU A 51 -11.26 -7.54 10.10
C GLU A 51 -10.04 -7.11 10.91
N TRP A 52 -8.83 -7.20 10.33
CA TRP A 52 -7.59 -6.73 11.01
C TRP A 52 -7.66 -5.24 11.41
N ARG A 53 -8.36 -4.38 10.66
CA ARG A 53 -8.49 -2.93 10.96
C ARG A 53 -9.44 -2.70 12.11
N ARG A 54 -10.47 -3.55 12.27
CA ARG A 54 -11.34 -3.51 13.44
C ARG A 54 -10.55 -3.79 14.72
N HIS A 55 -9.61 -4.73 14.72
CA HIS A 55 -8.78 -4.99 15.90
C HIS A 55 -7.69 -3.93 16.11
N LEU A 56 -7.13 -3.37 15.03
CA LEU A 56 -6.24 -2.21 15.12
C LEU A 56 -6.89 -1.02 15.83
N LYS A 57 -8.21 -0.79 15.67
CA LYS A 57 -8.94 0.25 16.42
C LYS A 57 -8.81 0.09 17.94
N GLY A 58 -8.76 -1.15 18.44
CA GLY A 58 -8.51 -1.43 19.86
C GLY A 58 -7.10 -0.99 20.29
N CYS A 59 -6.09 -1.33 19.49
CA CYS A 59 -4.71 -0.86 19.72
C CYS A 59 -4.61 0.67 19.69
N ALA A 60 -5.27 1.31 18.72
CA ALA A 60 -5.31 2.77 18.60
C ALA A 60 -5.95 3.43 19.83
N GLY A 61 -7.04 2.84 20.35
CA GLY A 61 -7.68 3.30 21.58
C GLY A 61 -6.75 3.24 22.80
N LEU A 62 -6.04 2.13 22.96
CA LEU A 62 -5.07 1.94 24.04
C LEU A 62 -3.90 2.94 23.95
N LEU A 63 -3.30 3.07 22.76
CA LEU A 63 -2.21 4.03 22.51
C LEU A 63 -2.64 5.46 22.87
N ARG A 64 -3.83 5.88 22.41
CA ARG A 64 -4.37 7.21 22.69
C ARG A 64 -4.69 7.44 24.16
N MET A 65 -5.31 6.46 24.82
CA MET A 65 -5.64 6.53 26.25
C MET A 65 -4.39 6.69 27.12
N ARG A 66 -3.31 5.97 26.78
CA ARG A 66 -2.02 6.04 27.49
C ARG A 66 -1.12 7.19 27.02
N LYS A 67 -1.54 7.94 25.99
CA LYS A 67 -0.72 8.97 25.32
C LYS A 67 0.63 8.43 24.84
N TRP A 68 0.65 7.18 24.38
CA TRP A 68 1.82 6.56 23.78
C TRP A 68 1.91 6.88 22.30
N ASN A 69 3.12 7.19 21.86
CA ASN A 69 3.45 7.63 20.51
C ASN A 69 4.80 7.02 20.05
N GLY A 70 5.28 7.41 18.88
CA GLY A 70 6.52 6.95 18.28
C GLY A 70 7.80 7.37 19.01
N ASN A 71 7.72 8.31 19.97
CA ASN A 71 8.81 8.73 20.84
C ASN A 71 8.81 8.02 22.21
N SER A 72 7.82 7.16 22.48
CA SER A 72 7.83 6.30 23.67
C SER A 72 9.06 5.38 23.66
N GLU A 73 9.41 4.80 24.80
CA GLU A 73 10.60 3.96 24.94
C GLU A 73 10.29 2.45 24.90
N GLY A 74 11.33 1.64 24.68
CA GLY A 74 11.27 0.19 24.80
C GLY A 74 10.22 -0.46 23.89
N ILE A 75 9.45 -1.39 24.46
CA ILE A 75 8.48 -2.19 23.72
C ILE A 75 7.32 -1.33 23.17
N VAL A 76 6.98 -0.24 23.85
CA VAL A 76 5.90 0.66 23.39
C VAL A 76 6.28 1.30 22.06
N LYS A 77 7.52 1.79 21.92
CA LYS A 77 8.07 2.31 20.65
C LYS A 77 7.92 1.30 19.51
N ALA A 78 8.37 0.07 19.77
CA ALA A 78 8.35 -1.01 18.79
C ALA A 78 6.91 -1.36 18.37
N CYS A 79 6.00 -1.43 19.34
CA CYS A 79 4.58 -1.68 19.09
C CYS A 79 3.92 -0.54 18.32
N PHE A 80 4.22 0.72 18.65
CA PHE A 80 3.67 1.88 17.93
C PHE A 80 4.06 1.85 16.46
N TRP A 81 5.34 1.65 16.14
CA TRP A 81 5.80 1.61 14.74
C TRP A 81 5.39 0.34 14.00
N ALA A 82 5.14 -0.77 14.69
CA ALA A 82 4.48 -1.94 14.11
C ALA A 82 3.01 -1.64 13.78
N PHE A 83 2.25 -1.08 14.73
CA PHE A 83 0.89 -0.62 14.55
C PHE A 83 0.77 0.36 13.37
N ALA A 84 1.62 1.39 13.34
CA ALA A 84 1.64 2.42 12.31
C ALA A 84 1.76 1.81 10.90
N ARG A 85 2.68 0.86 10.71
CA ARG A 85 2.87 0.16 9.43
C ARG A 85 1.66 -0.67 9.02
N ILE A 86 0.98 -1.32 9.96
CA ILE A 86 -0.24 -2.08 9.64
C ILE A 86 -1.38 -1.12 9.29
N ASP A 87 -1.54 -0.05 10.06
CA ASP A 87 -2.62 0.92 9.89
C ASP A 87 -2.54 1.67 8.56
N VAL A 88 -1.36 2.15 8.15
CA VAL A 88 -1.19 2.83 6.85
C VAL A 88 -1.58 1.94 5.67
N TRP A 89 -1.31 0.64 5.73
CA TRP A 89 -1.73 -0.29 4.68
C TRP A 89 -3.23 -0.55 4.71
N ALA A 90 -3.81 -0.67 5.89
CA ALA A 90 -5.26 -0.77 6.02
C ALA A 90 -5.97 0.49 5.50
N ALA A 91 -5.39 1.66 5.77
CA ALA A 91 -5.89 2.97 5.34
C ALA A 91 -5.82 3.10 3.82
N PHE A 92 -4.67 2.77 3.23
CA PHE A 92 -4.47 2.69 1.79
C PHE A 92 -5.52 1.80 1.11
N PHE A 93 -5.76 0.58 1.60
CA PHE A 93 -6.66 -0.37 0.95
C PHE A 93 -8.15 -0.03 1.06
N LEU A 94 -8.54 0.66 2.14
CA LEU A 94 -9.93 1.00 2.38
C LEU A 94 -10.28 2.41 1.91
N ASN A 95 -9.32 3.11 1.30
CA ASN A 95 -9.41 4.52 0.95
C ASN A 95 -9.89 5.35 2.16
N GLN A 96 -9.20 5.16 3.29
CA GLN A 96 -9.47 5.85 4.55
C GLN A 96 -8.20 6.53 5.06
N THR A 97 -8.34 7.44 6.01
CA THR A 97 -7.23 8.02 6.77
C THR A 97 -6.71 7.05 7.85
N THR A 98 -5.54 7.34 8.42
CA THR A 98 -4.99 6.60 9.56
C THR A 98 -5.87 6.72 10.80
N LEU A 99 -5.86 5.70 11.66
CA LEU A 99 -6.68 5.63 12.88
C LEU A 99 -6.24 6.63 13.94
N ILE A 100 -4.93 6.91 14.02
CA ILE A 100 -4.36 7.95 14.86
C ILE A 100 -3.94 9.10 13.95
N PRO A 101 -4.37 10.35 14.24
CA PRO A 101 -3.92 11.54 13.52
C PRO A 101 -2.39 11.64 13.48
N THR A 102 -1.81 11.92 12.31
CA THR A 102 -0.36 11.86 12.08
C THR A 102 0.43 12.90 12.89
N ASP A 103 -0.19 14.03 13.21
CA ASP A 103 0.33 15.07 14.11
C ASP A 103 0.51 14.60 15.57
N SER A 104 -0.10 13.46 15.93
CA SER A 104 0.05 12.84 17.25
C SER A 104 1.06 11.68 17.27
N TRP A 105 1.74 11.40 16.17
CA TRP A 105 2.62 10.22 16.06
C TRP A 105 3.99 10.42 16.69
N VAL A 106 4.53 11.63 16.62
CA VAL A 106 5.85 11.95 17.18
C VAL A 106 5.84 13.37 17.75
N ASP A 107 6.68 13.61 18.74
CA ASP A 107 6.86 14.93 19.34
C ASP A 107 7.87 15.79 18.56
N GLU A 108 8.79 15.15 17.82
CA GLU A 108 9.82 15.78 17.00
C GLU A 108 9.81 15.21 15.59
N GLU A 109 9.45 16.04 14.61
CA GLU A 109 9.38 15.67 13.17
C GLU A 109 10.59 16.17 12.36
N SER A 110 11.50 16.93 12.96
CA SER A 110 12.63 17.53 12.26
C SER A 110 13.60 16.47 11.76
N LEU A 111 13.59 16.27 10.43
CA LEU A 111 14.53 15.39 9.73
C LEU A 111 16.00 15.68 10.07
N VAL A 112 16.35 16.95 10.27
CA VAL A 112 17.71 17.36 10.60
C VAL A 112 18.06 16.93 12.03
N LEU A 113 17.19 17.24 12.99
CA LEU A 113 17.44 16.90 14.39
C LEU A 113 17.46 15.38 14.60
N VAL A 114 16.54 14.64 13.97
CA VAL A 114 16.52 13.18 14.05
C VAL A 114 17.72 12.55 13.33
N ALA A 115 18.21 13.14 12.22
CA ALA A 115 19.44 12.67 11.58
C ALA A 115 20.69 12.90 12.43
N GLU A 116 20.73 13.99 13.21
CA GLU A 116 21.87 14.36 14.04
C GLU A 116 21.88 13.65 15.40
N LYS A 117 20.71 13.50 16.03
CA LYS A 117 20.57 13.05 17.44
C LYS A 117 19.84 11.73 17.59
N GLY A 118 19.01 11.36 16.62
CA GLY A 118 18.22 10.12 16.66
C GLY A 118 19.02 8.90 16.21
N ASP A 119 18.46 7.72 16.46
CA ASP A 119 19.02 6.49 15.89
C ASP A 119 18.58 6.29 14.43
N THR A 120 19.12 5.25 13.79
CA THR A 120 18.77 4.95 12.39
C THR A 120 17.32 4.53 12.22
N ASP A 121 16.72 3.90 13.24
CA ASP A 121 15.34 3.45 13.19
C ASP A 121 14.39 4.64 13.25
N ASP A 122 14.67 5.62 14.12
CA ASP A 122 13.93 6.88 14.22
C ASP A 122 13.90 7.63 12.89
N TYR A 123 15.06 7.76 12.23
CA TYR A 123 15.12 8.40 10.93
C TYR A 123 14.30 7.65 9.86
N CYS A 124 14.34 6.31 9.87
CA CYS A 124 13.58 5.49 8.94
C CYS A 124 12.07 5.53 9.23
N ASN A 125 11.69 5.64 10.50
CA ASN A 125 10.31 5.77 10.93
C ASN A 125 9.67 7.09 10.44
N LEU A 126 10.44 8.16 10.27
CA LEU A 126 9.95 9.39 9.63
C LEU A 126 9.47 9.14 8.19
N ALA A 127 10.06 8.20 7.44
CA ALA A 127 9.53 7.84 6.12
C ALA A 127 8.13 7.23 6.19
N ILE A 128 7.85 6.47 7.25
CA ILE A 128 6.54 5.85 7.50
C ILE A 128 5.53 6.93 7.90
N LEU A 129 5.92 7.88 8.73
CA LEU A 129 5.10 9.05 9.07
C LEU A 129 4.76 9.89 7.83
N ILE A 130 5.75 10.22 6.99
CA ILE A 130 5.51 10.95 5.75
C ILE A 130 4.57 10.15 4.83
N PHE A 131 4.75 8.83 4.73
CA PHE A 131 3.84 7.98 3.96
C PHE A 131 2.41 8.01 4.53
N ALA A 132 2.24 7.99 5.86
CA ALA A 132 0.94 8.13 6.50
C ALA A 132 0.27 9.47 6.14
N LYS A 133 1.03 10.58 6.15
CA LYS A 133 0.55 11.90 5.69
C LYS A 133 0.12 11.86 4.23
N ILE A 134 0.88 11.21 3.35
CA ILE A 134 0.52 11.01 1.94
C ILE A 134 -0.81 10.27 1.81
N ILE A 135 -0.99 9.17 2.55
CA ILE A 135 -2.25 8.41 2.55
C ILE A 135 -3.41 9.27 3.03
N ASN A 136 -3.22 10.07 4.07
CA ASN A 136 -4.28 10.96 4.56
C ASN A 136 -4.63 12.03 3.53
N VAL A 137 -3.65 12.72 2.95
CA VAL A 137 -3.86 13.75 1.91
C VAL A 137 -4.59 13.19 0.68
N LEU A 138 -4.26 11.96 0.26
CA LEU A 138 -4.89 11.34 -0.91
C LEU A 138 -6.31 10.80 -0.63
N ASN A 139 -6.71 10.67 0.65
CA ASN A 139 -8.02 10.16 1.06
C ASN A 139 -8.88 11.18 1.82
N GLU A 140 -8.41 12.41 2.03
CA GLU A 140 -9.23 13.49 2.58
C GLU A 140 -10.41 13.75 1.63
N GLU A 141 -11.63 13.44 2.09
CA GLU A 141 -12.84 13.85 1.39
C GLU A 141 -12.91 15.39 1.41
N ASP A 142 -13.16 16.01 0.25
CA ASP A 142 -13.47 17.45 0.15
C ASP A 142 -14.68 17.73 1.04
N GLY A 143 -14.41 18.17 2.27
CA GLY A 143 -15.42 18.50 3.24
C GLY A 143 -16.20 19.71 2.76
N ALA A 144 -17.44 19.45 2.33
CA ALA A 144 -18.40 20.42 1.79
C ALA A 144 -18.00 21.00 0.43
N GLY A 145 -18.88 20.80 -0.55
CA GLY A 145 -18.70 21.27 -1.92
C GLY A 145 -18.25 22.73 -1.99
N VAL A 146 -17.38 22.99 -2.98
CA VAL A 146 -16.65 24.24 -3.26
C VAL A 146 -15.26 24.32 -2.60
N THR A 147 -14.41 23.31 -2.76
CA THR A 147 -12.95 23.46 -2.67
C THR A 147 -12.30 23.34 -4.05
N SER A 148 -11.43 24.31 -4.35
CA SER A 148 -10.60 24.32 -5.56
C SER A 148 -9.60 23.16 -5.52
N LEU A 149 -9.35 22.50 -6.66
CA LEU A 149 -8.26 21.50 -6.81
C LEU A 149 -6.85 22.03 -6.43
N ALA A 150 -6.72 23.34 -6.16
CA ALA A 150 -5.51 23.95 -5.65
C ALA A 150 -5.10 23.42 -4.27
N GLU A 151 -6.04 23.23 -3.34
CA GLU A 151 -5.72 22.81 -1.97
C GLU A 151 -5.19 21.36 -1.91
N PRO A 152 -5.83 20.34 -2.53
CA PRO A 152 -5.27 19.00 -2.59
C PRO A 152 -3.90 18.94 -3.29
N ARG A 153 -3.72 19.78 -4.32
CA ARG A 153 -2.45 19.89 -5.05
C ARG A 153 -1.34 20.44 -4.17
N GLU A 154 -1.61 21.48 -3.40
CA GLU A 154 -0.64 22.08 -2.46
C GLU A 154 -0.25 21.09 -1.36
N LYS A 155 -1.22 20.41 -0.75
CA LYS A 155 -0.95 19.37 0.28
C LYS A 155 -0.12 18.21 -0.28
N ALA A 156 -0.46 17.72 -1.48
CA ALA A 156 0.29 16.65 -2.13
C ALA A 156 1.72 17.10 -2.52
N GLN A 157 1.88 18.34 -3.01
CA GLN A 157 3.17 18.91 -3.34
C GLN A 157 4.05 19.10 -2.10
N ALA A 158 3.48 19.57 -0.99
CA ALA A 158 4.19 19.68 0.28
C ALA A 158 4.68 18.31 0.78
N SER A 159 3.83 17.28 0.68
CA SER A 159 4.18 15.89 1.02
C SER A 159 5.29 15.36 0.12
N TRP A 160 5.27 15.67 -1.18
CA TRP A 160 6.36 15.35 -2.11
C TRP A 160 7.67 16.00 -1.67
N GLU A 161 7.67 17.30 -1.38
CA GLU A 161 8.87 18.01 -0.95
C GLU A 161 9.44 17.47 0.36
N GLU A 162 8.58 17.14 1.32
CA GLU A 162 8.96 16.48 2.58
C GLU A 162 9.61 15.12 2.34
N LEU A 163 9.01 14.29 1.47
CA LEU A 163 9.53 12.98 1.11
C LEU A 163 10.88 13.06 0.37
N GLN A 164 11.03 14.03 -0.53
CA GLN A 164 12.29 14.28 -1.24
C GLN A 164 13.37 14.82 -0.30
N ARG A 165 12.99 15.64 0.69
CA ARG A 165 13.88 16.11 1.76
C ARG A 165 14.37 14.93 2.59
N TRP A 166 13.50 14.01 3.00
CA TRP A 166 13.90 12.78 3.68
C TRP A 166 14.96 12.03 2.87
N ARG A 167 14.75 11.79 1.56
CA ARG A 167 15.75 11.13 0.71
C ARG A 167 17.11 11.86 0.70
N ARG A 168 17.09 13.19 0.60
CA ARG A 168 18.31 14.02 0.49
C ARG A 168 19.14 14.01 1.78
N TRP A 169 18.47 14.05 2.93
CA TRP A 169 19.10 14.19 4.25
C TRP A 169 19.45 12.85 4.93
N ARG A 170 19.24 11.71 4.25
CA ARG A 170 19.54 10.39 4.81
C ARG A 170 20.97 10.31 5.39
N PRO A 171 21.13 9.88 6.65
CA PRO A 171 22.45 9.56 7.18
C PRO A 171 23.05 8.36 6.45
N ARG A 172 24.37 8.15 6.61
CA ARG A 172 25.10 7.12 5.87
C ARG A 172 24.54 5.71 6.09
N SER A 173 24.07 5.40 7.30
CA SER A 173 23.46 4.11 7.64
C SER A 173 22.18 3.81 6.87
N VAL A 174 21.43 4.85 6.44
CA VAL A 174 20.15 4.72 5.72
C VAL A 174 20.35 4.64 4.20
N LYS A 175 21.56 4.91 3.71
CA LYS A 175 21.92 4.78 2.30
C LYS A 175 22.25 3.32 1.97
N PRO A 176 22.05 2.88 0.72
CA PRO A 176 22.48 1.56 0.31
C PRO A 176 24.00 1.41 0.45
N LEU A 177 24.44 0.26 0.93
CA LEU A 177 25.85 -0.16 0.95
C LEU A 177 26.34 -0.48 -0.46
N LEU A 178 25.47 -1.10 -1.26
CA LEU A 178 25.75 -1.50 -2.63
C LEU A 178 24.52 -1.22 -3.49
N ARG A 179 24.76 -0.64 -4.67
CA ARG A 179 23.77 -0.54 -5.75
C ARG A 179 24.43 -0.95 -7.05
N VAL A 180 23.90 -1.99 -7.69
CA VAL A 180 24.29 -2.43 -9.04
C VAL A 180 23.07 -2.28 -9.93
N ASP A 181 23.22 -1.60 -11.05
CA ASP A 181 22.12 -1.39 -12.00
C ASP A 181 21.60 -2.71 -12.58
N LYS A 182 20.41 -2.65 -13.20
CA LYS A 182 19.81 -3.80 -13.87
C LYS A 182 20.76 -4.41 -14.91
N SER A 183 20.65 -5.70 -15.12
CA SER A 183 21.40 -6.44 -16.15
C SER A 183 20.44 -7.20 -17.06
N GLU A 184 20.94 -7.77 -18.15
CA GLU A 184 20.13 -8.65 -19.02
C GLU A 184 19.50 -9.82 -18.25
N LYS A 185 20.13 -10.26 -17.16
CA LYS A 185 19.65 -11.38 -16.32
C LYS A 185 18.72 -10.94 -15.19
N ASN A 186 18.77 -9.67 -14.78
CA ASN A 186 17.99 -9.15 -13.68
C ASN A 186 17.34 -7.81 -14.05
N PRO A 187 16.02 -7.77 -14.21
CA PRO A 187 15.31 -6.54 -14.61
C PRO A 187 15.28 -5.48 -13.49
N PHE A 188 15.54 -5.89 -12.24
CA PHE A 188 15.67 -4.98 -11.10
C PHE A 188 17.14 -4.73 -10.75
N PRO A 189 17.49 -3.53 -10.24
CA PRO A 189 18.79 -3.29 -9.66
C PRO A 189 19.00 -4.18 -8.41
N THR A 190 20.25 -4.51 -8.11
CA THR A 190 20.60 -5.13 -6.83
C THR A 190 20.94 -4.03 -5.84
N ILE A 191 20.20 -3.96 -4.73
CA ILE A 191 20.32 -2.88 -3.73
C ILE A 191 20.44 -3.49 -2.34
N VAL A 192 21.59 -3.34 -1.70
CA VAL A 192 21.88 -3.91 -0.38
C VAL A 192 21.97 -2.80 0.65
N PHE A 193 21.26 -2.96 1.77
CA PHE A 193 21.34 -2.07 2.93
C PHE A 193 21.95 -2.79 4.13
N ALA A 194 22.56 -2.02 5.02
CA ALA A 194 23.15 -2.55 6.26
C ALA A 194 22.10 -3.00 7.28
N LEU A 195 20.96 -2.29 7.34
CA LEU A 195 19.98 -2.40 8.42
C LEU A 195 18.57 -2.61 7.89
N SER A 196 17.78 -3.43 8.59
CA SER A 196 16.37 -3.70 8.27
C SER A 196 15.50 -2.45 8.31
N ALA A 197 15.79 -1.50 9.19
CA ALA A 197 15.10 -0.22 9.24
C ALA A 197 15.35 0.61 7.99
N SER A 198 16.58 0.63 7.48
CA SER A 198 16.93 1.31 6.24
C SER A 198 16.23 0.71 5.02
N ILE A 199 16.08 -0.62 4.98
CA ILE A 199 15.26 -1.29 3.97
C ILE A 199 13.81 -0.78 4.08
N CYS A 200 13.23 -0.81 5.28
CA CYS A 200 11.85 -0.37 5.49
C CYS A 200 11.63 1.10 5.10
N GLY A 201 12.47 2.03 5.58
CA GLY A 201 12.34 3.45 5.27
C GLY A 201 12.46 3.74 3.77
N ASN A 202 13.40 3.09 3.07
CA ASN A 202 13.53 3.25 1.61
C ASN A 202 12.34 2.63 0.86
N THR A 203 11.83 1.48 1.31
CA THR A 203 10.62 0.88 0.75
C THR A 203 9.42 1.83 0.84
N PHE A 204 9.17 2.44 1.99
CA PHE A 204 8.09 3.42 2.16
C PHE A 204 8.33 4.69 1.33
N TYR A 205 9.58 5.14 1.21
CA TYR A 205 9.96 6.24 0.33
C TYR A 205 9.54 6.00 -1.12
N HIS A 206 9.98 4.88 -1.72
CA HIS A 206 9.65 4.62 -3.11
C HIS A 206 8.14 4.38 -3.33
N ALA A 207 7.47 3.71 -2.40
CA ALA A 207 6.02 3.53 -2.47
C ALA A 207 5.28 4.88 -2.44
N GLY A 208 5.64 5.77 -1.51
CA GLY A 208 5.05 7.10 -1.38
C GLY A 208 5.27 7.95 -2.63
N SER A 209 6.49 7.90 -3.19
CA SER A 209 6.80 8.59 -4.44
C SER A 209 5.92 8.11 -5.60
N ILE A 210 5.70 6.79 -5.74
CA ILE A 210 4.82 6.26 -6.79
C ILE A 210 3.40 6.79 -6.63
N LEU A 211 2.83 6.74 -5.42
CA LEU A 211 1.47 7.21 -5.16
C LEU A 211 1.30 8.70 -5.51
N LEU A 212 2.24 9.54 -5.07
CA LEU A 212 2.22 10.97 -5.35
C LEU A 212 2.37 11.24 -6.86
N LEU A 213 3.30 10.59 -7.54
CA LEU A 213 3.49 10.77 -8.99
C LEU A 213 2.26 10.32 -9.79
N GLN A 214 1.64 9.19 -9.42
CA GLN A 214 0.45 8.68 -10.09
C GLN A 214 -0.82 9.48 -9.79
N SER A 215 -0.85 10.27 -8.70
CA SER A 215 -1.98 11.15 -8.40
C SER A 215 -2.14 12.30 -9.42
N GLY A 216 -1.07 12.66 -10.15
CA GLY A 216 -1.06 13.84 -11.03
C GLY A 216 -1.12 15.18 -10.29
N LEU A 217 -1.05 15.16 -8.96
CA LEU A 217 -1.09 16.35 -8.11
C LEU A 217 0.30 16.98 -7.94
N VAL A 218 1.38 16.20 -8.06
CA VAL A 218 2.74 16.71 -7.82
C VAL A 218 3.47 17.07 -9.11
N ARG A 219 4.43 17.99 -9.00
CA ARG A 219 5.36 18.36 -10.09
C ARG A 219 6.77 17.97 -9.67
N PRO A 220 7.31 16.84 -10.16
CA PRO A 220 8.69 16.46 -9.89
C PRO A 220 9.67 17.40 -10.60
N ASP A 221 10.88 17.50 -10.08
CA ASP A 221 11.99 18.19 -10.73
C ASP A 221 12.37 17.43 -12.02
N PRO A 222 12.23 18.03 -13.22
CA PRO A 222 12.49 17.35 -14.48
C PRO A 222 13.98 16.98 -14.68
N SER A 223 14.89 17.55 -13.89
CA SER A 223 16.32 17.22 -13.96
C SER A 223 16.67 15.88 -13.30
N LEU A 224 15.75 15.31 -12.51
CA LEU A 224 15.95 14.04 -11.80
C LEU A 224 15.09 12.94 -12.45
N ASP A 225 15.70 11.82 -12.85
CA ASP A 225 14.95 10.63 -13.25
C ASP A 225 14.33 9.96 -12.01
N LEU A 226 13.14 10.43 -11.64
CA LEU A 226 12.30 9.93 -10.55
C LEU A 226 10.95 9.47 -11.08
N SER A 227 10.95 8.85 -12.26
CA SER A 227 9.73 8.32 -12.85
C SER A 227 9.08 7.24 -11.95
N PRO A 228 7.75 7.02 -12.02
CA PRO A 228 7.11 5.91 -11.31
C PRO A 228 7.79 4.56 -11.61
N VAL A 229 8.23 4.36 -12.86
CA VAL A 229 8.94 3.15 -13.31
C VAL A 229 10.30 3.01 -12.62
N TRP A 230 11.05 4.10 -12.46
CA TRP A 230 12.31 4.10 -11.71
C TRP A 230 12.06 3.66 -10.26
N HIS A 231 11.08 4.26 -9.57
CA HIS A 231 10.74 3.88 -8.19
C HIS A 231 10.26 2.43 -8.09
N ALA A 232 9.47 1.93 -9.05
CA ALA A 232 8.99 0.56 -9.07
C ALA A 232 10.12 -0.46 -9.23
N ARG A 233 11.12 -0.15 -10.07
CA ARG A 233 12.33 -0.97 -10.21
C ARG A 233 13.17 -0.98 -8.95
N GLU A 234 13.36 0.18 -8.33
CA GLU A 234 14.08 0.27 -7.05
C GLU A 234 13.37 -0.55 -5.96
N LEU A 235 12.03 -0.50 -5.85
CA LEU A 235 11.27 -1.36 -4.93
C LEU A 235 11.47 -2.86 -5.20
N GLY A 236 11.40 -3.27 -6.48
CA GLY A 236 11.69 -4.64 -6.89
C GLY A 236 13.10 -5.05 -6.47
N GLY A 237 14.07 -4.16 -6.67
CA GLY A 237 15.48 -4.38 -6.32
C GLY A 237 15.72 -4.48 -4.81
N ILE A 238 15.17 -3.55 -4.03
CA ILE A 238 15.22 -3.55 -2.57
C ILE A 238 14.66 -4.86 -2.02
N SER A 239 13.49 -5.29 -2.53
CA SER A 239 12.81 -6.47 -2.01
C SER A 239 13.49 -7.78 -2.39
N THR A 240 13.95 -7.90 -3.64
CA THR A 240 14.64 -9.11 -4.13
C THR A 240 16.04 -9.27 -3.55
N SER A 241 16.71 -8.17 -3.22
CA SER A 241 18.03 -8.16 -2.59
C SER A 241 17.99 -8.35 -1.07
N ASN A 242 16.80 -8.28 -0.46
CA ASN A 242 16.61 -8.41 0.98
C ASN A 242 16.59 -9.89 1.40
N PRO A 243 17.54 -10.35 2.25
CA PRO A 243 17.56 -11.72 2.74
C PRO A 243 16.63 -11.95 3.95
N SER A 244 16.09 -10.88 4.56
CA SER A 244 15.32 -10.97 5.80
C SER A 244 13.84 -11.30 5.55
N HIS A 245 13.47 -12.55 5.82
CA HIS A 245 12.08 -13.02 5.73
C HIS A 245 11.15 -12.22 6.64
N ALA A 246 11.62 -11.87 7.85
CA ALA A 246 10.85 -11.08 8.80
C ALA A 246 10.56 -9.65 8.31
N ASN A 247 11.40 -9.11 7.41
CA ASN A 247 11.24 -7.76 6.89
C ASN A 247 10.33 -7.69 5.65
N TRP A 248 10.18 -8.78 4.89
CA TRP A 248 9.31 -8.85 3.70
C TRP A 248 7.83 -8.56 3.97
N VAL A 249 7.37 -8.71 5.21
CA VAL A 249 6.01 -8.28 5.60
C VAL A 249 5.73 -6.82 5.22
N ASN A 250 6.76 -5.96 5.25
CA ASN A 250 6.62 -4.54 4.92
C ASN A 250 6.67 -4.29 3.40
N HIS A 251 6.88 -5.31 2.57
CA HIS A 251 7.13 -5.18 1.13
C HIS A 251 5.95 -5.64 0.27
N LEU A 252 4.96 -6.34 0.83
CA LEU A 252 3.85 -6.92 0.07
C LEU A 252 3.05 -5.84 -0.67
N GLN A 253 2.63 -4.81 0.06
CA GLN A 253 1.85 -3.70 -0.49
C GLN A 253 2.71 -2.79 -1.40
N PRO A 254 3.95 -2.42 -1.02
CA PRO A 254 4.86 -1.71 -1.94
C PRO A 254 5.12 -2.44 -3.25
N LEU A 255 5.30 -3.76 -3.23
CA LEU A 255 5.48 -4.56 -4.45
C LEU A 255 4.21 -4.56 -5.30
N TYR A 256 3.04 -4.60 -4.68
CA TYR A 256 1.79 -4.45 -5.43
C TYR A 256 1.68 -3.08 -6.10
N ILE A 257 2.03 -1.99 -5.39
CA ILE A 257 2.10 -0.63 -5.94
C ILE A 257 3.09 -0.57 -7.11
N ALA A 258 4.29 -1.15 -6.96
CA ALA A 258 5.28 -1.24 -8.03
C ALA A 258 4.75 -2.04 -9.24
N GLY A 259 4.09 -3.17 -9.00
CA GLY A 259 3.52 -4.01 -10.05
C GLY A 259 2.46 -3.28 -10.89
N ARG A 260 1.66 -2.41 -10.25
CA ARG A 260 0.69 -1.57 -10.97
C ARG A 260 1.34 -0.62 -11.96
N VAL A 261 2.55 -0.12 -11.67
CA VAL A 261 3.30 0.75 -12.60
C VAL A 261 3.65 0.02 -13.89
N PHE A 262 3.91 -1.29 -13.82
CA PHE A 262 4.24 -2.12 -15.00
C PHE A 262 3.01 -2.46 -15.86
N GLY A 263 1.80 -2.06 -15.46
CA GLY A 263 0.57 -2.24 -16.24
C GLY A 263 0.38 -1.23 -17.39
N GLY A 264 1.33 -0.31 -17.61
CA GLY A 264 1.24 0.70 -18.65
C GLY A 264 0.33 1.89 -18.26
N SER A 265 0.16 2.83 -19.20
CA SER A 265 -0.53 4.12 -19.01
C SER A 265 -2.06 4.01 -18.89
N SER A 266 -2.58 2.96 -18.24
CA SER A 266 -3.98 2.96 -17.84
C SER A 266 -4.14 4.00 -16.73
N LYS A 267 -4.67 5.17 -17.08
CA LYS A 267 -5.16 6.22 -16.18
C LYS A 267 -6.35 5.74 -15.35
N GLN A 268 -6.39 4.49 -14.93
CA GLN A 268 -7.34 4.06 -13.92
C GLN A 268 -6.91 4.74 -12.61
N PRO A 269 -7.80 5.53 -11.98
CA PRO A 269 -7.58 6.01 -10.63
C PRO A 269 -7.18 4.83 -9.72
N LEU A 270 -6.61 5.13 -8.56
CA LEU A 270 -6.49 4.18 -7.44
C LEU A 270 -7.90 3.79 -6.91
N ALA A 271 -8.81 3.35 -7.77
CA ALA A 271 -10.02 2.66 -7.38
C ALA A 271 -9.62 1.21 -7.08
N ILE A 272 -9.19 0.99 -5.84
CA ILE A 272 -9.05 -0.34 -5.28
C ILE A 272 -10.46 -0.92 -5.26
N GLN A 273 -10.73 -1.93 -6.10
CA GLN A 273 -12.02 -2.59 -6.05
C GLN A 273 -12.24 -3.11 -4.63
N PRO A 274 -13.37 -2.81 -3.98
CA PRO A 274 -13.73 -3.46 -2.73
C PRO A 274 -13.65 -4.96 -2.97
N GLY A 275 -12.87 -5.66 -2.14
CA GLY A 275 -12.76 -7.11 -2.22
C GLY A 275 -14.14 -7.73 -2.43
N HIS A 276 -14.24 -8.65 -3.38
CA HIS A 276 -15.45 -9.39 -3.72
C HIS A 276 -16.29 -9.63 -2.46
N ARG A 277 -17.45 -8.96 -2.39
CA ARG A 277 -18.45 -9.16 -1.35
C ARG A 277 -18.85 -10.63 -1.35
N SER A 278 -18.25 -11.41 -0.45
CA SER A 278 -18.87 -12.64 0.03
C SER A 278 -19.70 -12.28 1.25
N CYS A 279 -20.95 -12.75 1.27
CA CYS A 279 -21.98 -12.57 2.30
C CYS A 279 -22.78 -11.26 2.28
N SER A 280 -23.69 -11.13 1.31
CA SER A 280 -24.96 -10.42 1.54
C SER A 280 -25.90 -11.35 2.32
N VAL A 281 -25.97 -11.17 3.64
CA VAL A 281 -27.10 -11.67 4.43
C VAL A 281 -28.28 -10.74 4.15
N HIS A 282 -29.36 -11.31 3.63
CA HIS A 282 -30.64 -10.65 3.42
C HIS A 282 -31.13 -9.98 4.70
N VAL A 283 -31.35 -8.67 4.66
CA VAL A 283 -32.34 -8.01 5.52
C VAL A 283 -33.29 -7.24 4.62
N SER A 284 -34.49 -7.78 4.49
CA SER A 284 -35.61 -7.23 3.76
C SER A 284 -36.17 -5.99 4.45
N GLN A 285 -36.20 -4.85 3.77
CA GLN A 285 -37.22 -3.83 4.02
C GLN A 285 -37.74 -3.31 2.69
N ARG A 286 -39.02 -3.62 2.40
CA ARG A 286 -39.81 -3.03 1.31
C ARG A 286 -40.09 -1.56 1.64
N PRO A 287 -40.37 -0.74 0.61
CA PRO A 287 -41.77 -0.33 0.47
C PRO A 287 -42.32 -0.33 -0.97
N ARG A 288 -43.54 -0.87 -1.04
CA ARG A 288 -44.74 -0.45 -1.77
C ARG A 288 -44.68 -0.03 -3.26
N HIS A 289 -45.44 -0.82 -4.01
CA HIS A 289 -45.96 -0.67 -5.38
C HIS A 289 -46.69 0.63 -5.69
N LEU A 290 -46.61 1.06 -6.95
CA LEU A 290 -47.74 1.36 -7.86
C LEU A 290 -47.19 1.38 -9.30
N ARG A 291 -47.43 0.31 -10.09
CA ARG A 291 -48.46 0.17 -11.16
C ARG A 291 -48.16 1.01 -12.41
N GLN A 292 -47.77 0.36 -13.53
CA GLN A 292 -48.62 -0.07 -14.68
C GLN A 292 -48.80 1.09 -15.70
N THR A 293 -48.64 0.99 -17.02
CA THR A 293 -48.84 -0.11 -18.01
C THR A 293 -48.08 0.18 -19.33
N ASP A 294 -47.67 -0.90 -19.99
CA ASP A 294 -47.39 -1.22 -21.42
C ASP A 294 -48.20 -0.49 -22.54
N PRO A 295 -48.09 -0.84 -23.85
CA PRO A 295 -46.94 -1.25 -24.72
C PRO A 295 -46.99 -0.56 -26.12
N GLY A 296 -46.05 -0.85 -27.04
CA GLY A 296 -46.31 -0.63 -28.47
C GLY A 296 -45.12 -0.64 -29.41
N SER A 297 -45.09 -1.61 -30.32
CA SER A 297 -44.11 -1.83 -31.40
C SER A 297 -44.33 -0.96 -32.65
N THR A 298 -43.39 -1.13 -33.60
CA THR A 298 -43.44 -0.96 -35.08
C THR A 298 -42.71 0.25 -35.65
N GLY A 299 -42.06 0.03 -36.81
CA GLY A 299 -41.72 1.10 -37.75
C GLY A 299 -40.32 1.04 -38.36
N SER A 300 -40.20 0.32 -39.47
CA SER A 300 -39.15 0.45 -40.49
C SER A 300 -39.10 1.87 -41.06
N GLU A 301 -37.92 2.41 -41.42
CA GLU A 301 -37.56 2.76 -42.81
C GLU A 301 -36.21 3.50 -42.96
N ARG A 302 -35.63 3.30 -44.14
CA ARG A 302 -34.33 3.74 -44.66
C ARG A 302 -34.27 5.24 -44.94
N PHE A 303 -33.07 5.82 -44.86
CA PHE A 303 -32.60 6.83 -45.81
C PHE A 303 -31.09 6.67 -46.05
N GLY A 304 -30.67 6.69 -47.31
CA GLY A 304 -29.27 6.60 -47.73
C GLY A 304 -28.72 7.91 -48.27
N ALA A 305 -27.39 8.02 -48.29
CA ALA A 305 -26.57 8.80 -49.23
C ALA A 305 -25.09 8.53 -48.86
N SER A 306 -24.30 7.85 -49.70
CA SER A 306 -23.46 8.40 -50.79
C SER A 306 -22.01 8.65 -50.38
N THR A 307 -21.18 7.65 -50.69
CA THR A 307 -19.84 7.71 -51.34
C THR A 307 -18.87 8.86 -51.03
N SER A 308 -17.67 8.50 -50.56
CA SER A 308 -16.41 9.03 -51.09
C SER A 308 -15.24 8.09 -50.74
N SER A 309 -14.54 7.64 -51.78
CA SER A 309 -13.36 6.79 -51.74
C SER A 309 -12.11 7.56 -51.37
N VAL A 310 -11.33 7.06 -50.40
CA VAL A 310 -9.88 7.32 -50.33
C VAL A 310 -9.19 5.99 -50.03
N VAL A 311 -8.19 5.71 -50.84
CA VAL A 311 -7.37 4.51 -50.89
C VAL A 311 -6.62 4.33 -49.57
N ASP A 312 -6.94 3.29 -48.80
CA ASP A 312 -6.18 2.90 -47.62
C ASP A 312 -4.80 2.38 -48.07
N ARG A 313 -3.76 3.15 -47.72
CA ARG A 313 -2.40 2.63 -47.65
C ARG A 313 -2.33 1.73 -46.43
N VAL A 314 -2.06 0.45 -46.69
CA VAL A 314 -1.64 -0.51 -45.67
C VAL A 314 -0.27 -0.06 -45.16
N GLU A 315 -0.27 0.75 -44.10
CA GLU A 315 0.92 0.95 -43.27
C GLU A 315 0.93 -0.16 -42.22
N ASP A 316 1.92 -1.03 -42.37
CA ASP A 316 2.25 -2.16 -41.51
C ASP A 316 2.71 -1.64 -40.14
N TRP A 317 1.76 -1.35 -39.25
CA TRP A 317 2.04 -1.01 -37.85
C TRP A 317 2.24 -2.28 -37.04
N ASN A 318 3.39 -2.95 -37.22
CA ASN A 318 3.96 -3.76 -36.13
C ASN A 318 4.57 -2.82 -35.09
N SER A 319 3.71 -2.07 -34.40
CA SER A 319 4.04 -1.50 -33.10
C SER A 319 4.18 -2.67 -32.11
N PRO A 320 5.24 -2.75 -31.30
CA PRO A 320 5.31 -3.73 -30.23
C PRO A 320 4.03 -3.61 -29.41
N SER A 321 3.24 -4.67 -29.39
CA SER A 321 1.98 -4.70 -28.65
C SER A 321 2.24 -4.23 -27.21
N GLU A 322 1.36 -3.40 -26.64
CA GLU A 322 1.40 -2.93 -25.23
C GLU A 322 1.60 -4.09 -24.22
N SER A 323 1.35 -5.33 -24.66
CA SER A 323 1.66 -6.60 -23.98
C SER A 323 3.14 -6.82 -23.62
N GLU A 324 4.11 -6.34 -24.40
CA GLU A 324 5.54 -6.64 -24.20
C GLU A 324 6.25 -5.72 -23.21
N ASP A 325 5.66 -4.56 -22.91
CA ASP A 325 6.25 -3.60 -21.97
C ASP A 325 6.42 -4.23 -20.57
N PHE A 326 7.64 -4.13 -20.05
CA PHE A 326 8.04 -4.61 -18.71
C PHE A 326 7.86 -6.13 -18.48
N ALA A 327 7.84 -6.96 -19.52
CA ALA A 327 7.65 -8.41 -19.38
C ALA A 327 8.64 -9.06 -18.37
N ALA A 328 9.91 -8.65 -18.40
CA ALA A 328 10.92 -9.14 -17.47
C ALA A 328 10.61 -8.73 -16.01
N GLU A 329 10.29 -7.46 -15.77
CA GLU A 329 9.88 -6.95 -14.45
C GLU A 329 8.62 -7.65 -13.93
N LYS A 330 7.59 -7.84 -14.76
CA LYS A 330 6.33 -8.54 -14.42
C LYS A 330 6.62 -9.97 -13.96
N ILE A 331 7.43 -10.72 -14.72
CA ILE A 331 7.83 -12.09 -14.38
C ILE A 331 8.64 -12.13 -13.08
N ALA A 332 9.63 -11.25 -12.94
CA ALA A 332 10.48 -11.20 -11.75
C ALA A 332 9.66 -10.87 -10.48
N LEU A 333 8.71 -9.93 -10.59
CA LEU A 333 7.83 -9.54 -9.49
C LEU A 333 6.91 -10.69 -9.06
N LEU A 334 6.26 -11.38 -10.00
CA LEU A 334 5.40 -12.52 -9.68
C LEU A 334 6.20 -13.67 -9.04
N LYS A 335 7.39 -13.98 -9.57
CA LYS A 335 8.29 -14.98 -8.98
C LYS A 335 8.68 -14.61 -7.55
N HIS A 336 8.96 -13.33 -7.30
CA HIS A 336 9.33 -12.85 -5.97
C HIS A 336 8.14 -12.87 -4.99
N LEU A 337 6.93 -12.47 -5.41
CA LEU A 337 5.73 -12.61 -4.59
C LEU A 337 5.49 -14.08 -4.20
N ALA A 338 5.55 -14.99 -5.16
CA ALA A 338 5.42 -16.43 -4.90
C ALA A 338 6.51 -16.97 -3.97
N LYS A 339 7.73 -16.42 -4.04
CA LYS A 339 8.82 -16.72 -3.10
C LYS A 339 8.46 -16.28 -1.68
N ILE A 340 8.01 -15.03 -1.51
CA ILE A 340 7.62 -14.50 -0.20
C ILE A 340 6.53 -15.38 0.42
N GLU A 341 5.47 -15.69 -0.32
CA GLU A 341 4.37 -16.53 0.20
C GLU A 341 4.84 -17.92 0.62
N ARG A 342 5.67 -18.57 -0.21
CA ARG A 342 6.21 -19.89 0.12
C ARG A 342 7.10 -19.87 1.37
N GLU A 343 7.92 -18.83 1.54
CA GLU A 343 8.94 -18.78 2.60
C GLU A 343 8.45 -18.17 3.91
N THR A 344 7.31 -17.47 3.89
CA THR A 344 6.81 -16.74 5.07
C THR A 344 5.35 -17.06 5.43
N GLY A 345 4.60 -17.66 4.51
CA GLY A 345 3.15 -17.86 4.67
C GLY A 345 2.31 -16.60 4.45
N TRP A 346 2.94 -15.44 4.19
CA TRP A 346 2.23 -14.22 3.80
C TRP A 346 1.53 -14.41 2.46
N LYS A 347 0.20 -14.35 2.44
CA LYS A 347 -0.56 -14.51 1.20
C LYS A 347 -0.26 -13.37 0.23
N THR A 348 0.24 -13.72 -0.94
CA THR A 348 0.51 -12.80 -2.07
C THR A 348 -0.29 -13.18 -3.31
N SER A 349 -0.83 -14.38 -3.36
CA SER A 349 -1.58 -15.00 -4.46
C SER A 349 -2.72 -14.14 -4.98
N GLU A 350 -3.52 -13.53 -4.09
CA GLU A 350 -4.59 -12.61 -4.49
C GLU A 350 -4.02 -11.35 -5.17
N ARG A 351 -2.95 -10.75 -4.62
CA ARG A 351 -2.30 -9.58 -5.23
C ARG A 351 -1.63 -9.93 -6.55
N ALA A 352 -1.04 -11.12 -6.65
CA ALA A 352 -0.46 -11.62 -7.87
C ALA A 352 -1.55 -11.85 -8.94
N LYS A 353 -2.74 -12.32 -8.55
CA LYS A 353 -3.90 -12.44 -9.42
C LYS A 353 -4.40 -11.07 -9.88
N ASP A 354 -4.56 -10.12 -8.96
CA ASP A 354 -4.93 -8.73 -9.27
C ASP A 354 -3.98 -8.12 -10.32
N LEU A 355 -2.67 -8.35 -10.17
CA LEU A 355 -1.67 -7.88 -11.13
C LEU A 355 -1.76 -8.60 -12.48
N ARG A 356 -1.99 -9.92 -12.50
CA ARG A 356 -2.17 -10.66 -13.76
C ARG A 356 -3.40 -10.17 -14.53
N MET A 357 -4.52 -9.92 -13.85
CA MET A 357 -5.71 -9.31 -14.45
C MET A 357 -5.40 -7.90 -14.98
N LEU A 358 -4.73 -7.06 -14.17
CA LEU A 358 -4.33 -5.71 -14.58
C LEU A 358 -3.42 -5.71 -15.83
N TRP A 359 -2.56 -6.71 -15.97
CA TRP A 359 -1.65 -6.86 -17.10
C TRP A 359 -2.25 -7.61 -18.29
N GLY A 360 -3.54 -7.98 -18.24
CA GLY A 360 -4.22 -8.72 -19.31
C GLY A 360 -3.73 -10.17 -19.48
N LEU A 361 -3.13 -10.76 -18.45
CA LEU A 361 -2.63 -12.15 -18.47
C LEU A 361 -3.68 -13.17 -18.02
N GLU A 362 -4.71 -12.74 -17.31
CA GLU A 362 -5.84 -13.55 -16.83
C GLU A 362 -7.14 -12.74 -16.94
N ASN A 363 -8.27 -13.41 -17.19
CA ASN A 363 -9.60 -12.81 -17.30
C ASN A 363 -10.43 -12.99 -16.03
#